data_AF-A0A5N6KR59-F1
#
_entry.id   AF-A0A5N6KR59-F1
#
_cell.length_a   1.000
_cell.length_b   1.000
_cell.length_c   1.000
_cell.angle_alpha   90.00
_cell.angle_beta   90.00
_cell.angle_gamma   90.00
#
_symmetry.space_group_name_H-M   'P 1'
#
loop_
_entity.id
_entity.type
_entity.pdbx_description
1 polymer ?
#
loop_
_entity_poly.entity_id
_entity_poly.type
_entity_poly.pdbx_seq_one_letter_code
_entity_poly.pdbx_strand_id
1 'polypeptide(L)'
;MLIITEDEALHGLAGTRSRHVGPPNDWVSDGAQLEGDQAANQDLSSYSAGRPFVRPVTRTMYRYSRLSMLNGTSYAEDQPLPKLILTSHVLHRGFQAGAFVGLLVGTARPSVSFLLTSSASRTQNVSSPGSPKLAPTNPSPQTPRVKLLPSTNSLLKGSARGAITGTAFLSVGLTARMWGREEVEWADRSWRLLHNEGQVEVDDWSFIATAFGALFGATRVGPKIMMTIGGAALGNVAGVVGYMGWRYGMMGGSR
;
A
#
# COMPACT_ATOMS: atom_id res chain seq x y z
N MET A 1 63.09 33.43 2.34
CA MET A 1 63.10 33.54 3.82
C MET A 1 61.66 33.28 4.25
N LEU A 2 61.20 32.07 4.63
CA LEU A 2 61.82 30.89 5.23
C LEU A 2 61.35 29.62 4.49
N ILE A 3 62.21 28.60 4.46
CA ILE A 3 62.04 27.23 3.91
C ILE A 3 61.73 26.29 5.10
N ILE A 4 61.35 25.02 4.81
CA ILE A 4 61.43 23.77 5.62
C ILE A 4 60.02 23.26 6.02
N THR A 5 59.40 22.28 5.33
CA THR A 5 59.60 20.80 5.27
C THR A 5 59.28 20.06 6.57
N GLU A 6 58.31 19.13 6.54
CA GLU A 6 58.40 17.83 7.21
C GLU A 6 57.76 16.75 6.33
N ASP A 7 58.62 15.84 5.90
CA ASP A 7 58.38 14.57 5.21
C ASP A 7 58.15 13.46 6.26
N GLU A 8 57.39 12.45 5.83
CA GLU A 8 57.49 11.01 6.13
C GLU A 8 58.00 10.49 7.50
N ALA A 9 57.15 9.70 8.17
CA ALA A 9 57.50 8.37 8.70
C ALA A 9 56.18 7.63 9.09
N LEU A 10 55.68 6.66 8.32
CA LEU A 10 56.13 5.28 8.07
C LEU A 10 55.56 4.23 9.05
N HIS A 11 55.23 3.07 8.44
CA HIS A 11 54.83 1.77 9.00
C HIS A 11 53.35 1.67 9.45
N GLY A 12 52.48 0.86 8.85
CA GLY A 12 52.68 -0.34 8.05
C GLY A 12 51.77 -1.43 8.63
N LEU A 13 50.90 -2.01 7.81
CA LEU A 13 50.48 -3.41 7.92
C LEU A 13 49.74 -3.82 6.65
N ALA A 14 50.48 -4.52 5.81
CA ALA A 14 49.98 -5.28 4.69
C ALA A 14 49.06 -6.41 5.18
N GLY A 15 47.89 -6.52 4.55
CA GLY A 15 46.93 -7.59 4.76
C GLY A 15 46.38 -8.08 3.43
N THR A 16 47.24 -8.68 2.61
CA THR A 16 46.89 -9.41 1.39
C THR A 16 46.02 -10.62 1.73
N ARG A 17 44.71 -10.54 1.46
CA ARG A 17 43.82 -11.71 1.46
C ARG A 17 43.46 -12.08 0.03
N SER A 18 44.30 -12.91 -0.57
CA SER A 18 43.99 -13.69 -1.76
C SER A 18 42.77 -14.57 -1.47
N ARG A 19 41.69 -14.40 -2.25
CA ARG A 19 40.63 -15.41 -2.39
C ARG A 19 40.52 -15.78 -3.85
N HIS A 20 41.10 -16.94 -4.13
CA HIS A 20 40.63 -17.99 -5.02
C HIS A 20 39.72 -17.58 -6.19
N VAL A 21 40.36 -17.47 -7.35
CA VAL A 21 39.77 -17.65 -8.67
C VAL A 21 39.40 -19.13 -8.81
N GLY A 22 38.11 -19.42 -8.93
CA GLY A 22 37.60 -20.72 -9.38
C GLY A 22 37.51 -20.75 -10.91
N PRO A 23 37.59 -21.94 -11.54
CA PRO A 23 37.74 -22.09 -12.99
C PRO A 23 36.48 -21.66 -13.78
N PRO A 24 36.66 -21.34 -15.08
CA PRO A 24 35.58 -20.94 -15.97
C PRO A 24 34.75 -22.17 -16.35
N ASN A 25 33.44 -22.12 -16.13
CA ASN A 25 32.54 -23.14 -16.63
C ASN A 25 32.09 -22.73 -18.04
N ASP A 26 32.52 -23.56 -18.97
CA ASP A 26 32.23 -23.56 -20.39
C ASP A 26 30.71 -23.68 -20.63
N TRP A 27 30.11 -22.64 -21.21
CA TRP A 27 28.80 -22.74 -21.84
C TRP A 27 29.01 -23.14 -23.30
N VAL A 28 29.33 -24.42 -23.50
CA VAL A 28 29.18 -25.11 -24.77
C VAL A 28 27.78 -25.71 -24.81
N SER A 29 27.11 -25.39 -25.91
CA SER A 29 25.82 -25.85 -26.40
C SER A 29 25.57 -27.35 -26.21
N ASP A 30 24.35 -27.74 -25.86
CA ASP A 30 23.70 -28.91 -26.46
C ASP A 30 22.17 -28.88 -26.31
N GLY A 31 21.49 -29.06 -27.44
CA GLY A 31 20.04 -28.98 -27.57
C GLY A 31 19.32 -30.24 -27.09
N ALA A 32 18.72 -30.17 -25.91
CA ALA A 32 17.81 -31.20 -25.41
C ALA A 32 16.69 -30.59 -24.54
N GLN A 33 15.85 -29.73 -25.13
CA GLN A 33 14.67 -29.22 -24.43
C GLN A 33 13.50 -28.94 -25.39
N LEU A 34 13.20 -29.91 -26.25
CA LEU A 34 11.98 -29.92 -27.09
C LEU A 34 11.12 -31.18 -26.89
N GLU A 35 11.43 -32.03 -25.91
CA GLU A 35 10.71 -33.30 -25.68
C GLU A 35 9.91 -33.34 -24.36
N GLY A 36 9.98 -32.28 -23.54
CA GLY A 36 9.26 -32.20 -22.26
C GLY A 36 7.80 -31.70 -22.34
N ASP A 37 7.43 -31.01 -23.42
CA ASP A 37 6.11 -30.36 -23.53
C ASP A 37 5.00 -31.31 -24.01
N GLN A 38 5.34 -32.50 -24.53
CA GLN A 38 4.34 -33.50 -24.92
C GLN A 38 3.87 -34.39 -23.77
N ALA A 39 4.67 -34.56 -22.72
CA ALA A 39 4.29 -35.38 -21.55
C ALA A 39 3.32 -34.63 -20.61
N ALA A 40 3.35 -33.29 -20.57
CA ALA A 40 2.47 -32.49 -19.72
C ALA A 40 1.01 -32.41 -20.22
N ASN A 41 0.73 -32.81 -21.46
CA ASN A 41 -0.61 -32.74 -22.06
C ASN A 41 -1.43 -34.03 -21.91
N GLN A 42 -0.83 -35.16 -21.51
CA GLN A 42 -1.58 -36.42 -21.35
C GLN A 42 -2.23 -36.56 -19.97
N ASP A 43 -1.69 -35.87 -18.95
CA ASP A 43 -2.18 -35.94 -17.57
C ASP A 43 -3.39 -35.02 -17.27
N LEU A 44 -3.80 -34.19 -18.24
CA LEU A 44 -4.99 -33.33 -18.11
C LEU A 44 -6.30 -34.05 -18.45
N SER A 45 -6.25 -35.28 -18.96
CA SER A 45 -7.44 -36.06 -19.32
C SER A 45 -8.10 -36.78 -18.12
N SER A 46 -7.41 -36.91 -16.99
CA SER A 46 -7.85 -37.66 -15.81
C SER A 46 -8.44 -36.80 -14.68
N TYR A 47 -8.41 -35.47 -14.79
CA TYR A 47 -8.92 -34.53 -13.76
C TYR A 47 -10.35 -34.02 -14.01
N SER A 48 -11.19 -34.81 -14.68
CA SER A 48 -12.60 -34.48 -14.96
C SER A 48 -13.57 -35.27 -14.07
N ALA A 49 -13.53 -35.06 -12.76
CA ALA A 49 -14.62 -35.46 -11.87
C ALA A 49 -14.71 -34.59 -10.60
N GLY A 50 -15.74 -33.74 -10.55
CA GLY A 50 -16.44 -33.51 -9.28
C GLY A 50 -16.13 -32.25 -8.46
N ARG A 51 -15.67 -31.13 -9.04
CA ARG A 51 -15.75 -29.83 -8.35
C ARG A 51 -16.64 -28.86 -9.12
N PRO A 52 -17.58 -28.15 -8.47
CA PRO A 52 -18.37 -27.12 -9.11
C PRO A 52 -17.42 -26.05 -9.62
N PHE A 53 -17.34 -25.98 -10.94
CA PHE A 53 -16.58 -25.03 -11.71
C PHE A 53 -17.20 -23.65 -11.56
N VAL A 54 -16.89 -22.97 -10.47
CA VAL A 54 -16.95 -21.51 -10.44
C VAL A 54 -15.67 -21.05 -11.13
N ARG A 55 -15.66 -21.05 -12.47
CA ARG A 55 -14.64 -20.27 -13.19
C ARG A 55 -14.84 -18.82 -12.75
N PRO A 56 -13.86 -18.20 -12.09
CA PRO A 56 -14.00 -16.81 -11.72
C PRO A 56 -14.06 -16.00 -13.03
N VAL A 57 -15.20 -15.34 -13.24
CA VAL A 57 -15.48 -14.47 -14.40
C VAL A 57 -14.43 -13.34 -14.55
N THR A 58 -13.57 -13.16 -13.55
CA THR A 58 -12.46 -12.21 -13.55
C THR A 58 -11.29 -12.61 -14.46
N ARG A 59 -11.10 -13.89 -14.85
CA ARG A 59 -9.92 -14.29 -15.63
C ARG A 59 -9.98 -13.90 -17.12
N THR A 60 -11.19 -13.77 -17.68
CA THR A 60 -11.36 -13.54 -19.14
C THR A 60 -11.67 -12.08 -19.48
N MET A 61 -12.32 -11.34 -18.59
CA MET A 61 -12.77 -9.97 -18.90
C MET A 61 -11.67 -8.90 -18.74
N TYR A 62 -10.66 -9.16 -17.91
CA TYR A 62 -9.58 -8.18 -17.63
C TYR A 62 -8.35 -8.31 -18.53
N ARG A 63 -8.19 -9.43 -19.26
CA ARG A 63 -7.19 -9.52 -20.31
C ARG A 63 -7.44 -8.41 -21.34
N TYR A 64 -8.65 -8.22 -21.84
CA TYR A 64 -8.87 -7.39 -23.03
C TYR A 64 -8.66 -5.87 -22.88
N SER A 65 -8.89 -5.25 -21.71
CA SER A 65 -8.69 -3.80 -21.55
C SER A 65 -7.25 -3.40 -21.18
N ARG A 66 -6.45 -4.35 -20.68
CA ARG A 66 -5.02 -4.17 -20.33
C ARG A 66 -4.08 -4.72 -21.40
N LEU A 67 -4.54 -5.63 -22.27
CA LEU A 67 -3.72 -6.31 -23.27
C LEU A 67 -3.28 -5.44 -24.45
N SER A 68 -3.93 -4.30 -24.75
CA SER A 68 -3.49 -3.44 -25.86
C SER A 68 -2.49 -2.36 -25.47
N MET A 69 -2.47 -1.92 -24.19
CA MET A 69 -1.51 -0.92 -23.69
C MET A 69 -0.37 -1.51 -22.84
N LEU A 70 -0.54 -2.73 -22.30
CA LEU A 70 0.41 -3.37 -21.39
C LEU A 70 0.62 -4.84 -21.79
N ASN A 71 0.80 -5.11 -23.09
CA ASN A 71 1.41 -6.38 -23.48
C ASN A 71 2.84 -6.33 -22.89
N GLY A 72 3.09 -7.11 -21.83
CA GLY A 72 4.40 -7.17 -21.20
C GLY A 72 5.41 -7.52 -22.28
N THR A 73 6.37 -6.65 -22.48
CA THR A 73 7.43 -6.90 -23.46
C THR A 73 8.32 -8.00 -22.91
N SER A 74 8.80 -8.88 -23.79
CA SER A 74 9.75 -9.93 -23.37
C SER A 74 11.03 -9.33 -22.79
N TYR A 75 11.35 -8.11 -23.20
CA TYR A 75 12.53 -7.36 -22.78
C TYR A 75 12.17 -6.04 -22.12
N ALA A 76 13.04 -5.57 -21.21
CA ALA A 76 12.78 -4.40 -20.39
C ALA A 76 12.79 -3.10 -21.21
N GLU A 77 13.68 -3.00 -22.19
CA GLU A 77 13.90 -1.86 -23.07
C GLU A 77 12.68 -1.49 -23.93
N ASP A 78 11.85 -2.47 -24.26
CA ASP A 78 10.68 -2.29 -25.12
C ASP A 78 9.44 -1.82 -24.34
N GLN A 79 9.54 -1.72 -23.01
CA GLN A 79 8.39 -1.47 -22.13
C GLN A 79 7.72 -0.14 -22.49
N PRO A 80 6.45 -0.14 -22.98
CA PRO A 80 5.79 1.10 -23.32
C PRO A 80 5.45 1.89 -22.06
N LEU A 81 5.65 3.21 -22.14
CA LEU A 81 5.25 4.18 -21.11
C LEU A 81 5.80 3.88 -19.69
N PRO A 82 7.12 3.61 -19.54
CA PRO A 82 7.68 3.14 -18.27
C PRO A 82 7.53 4.18 -17.15
N LYS A 83 7.67 5.46 -17.50
CA LYS A 83 7.45 6.59 -16.60
C LYS A 83 6.01 6.62 -16.08
N LEU A 84 5.00 6.39 -16.91
CA LEU A 84 3.59 6.41 -16.50
C LEU A 84 3.26 5.24 -15.58
N ILE A 85 3.73 4.03 -15.91
CA ILE A 85 3.50 2.83 -15.09
C ILE A 85 4.14 3.01 -13.71
N LEU A 86 5.41 3.44 -13.68
CA LEU A 86 6.12 3.62 -12.42
C LEU A 86 5.52 4.75 -11.58
N THR A 87 5.19 5.90 -12.20
CA THR A 87 4.59 7.03 -11.49
C THR A 87 3.21 6.69 -10.94
N SER A 88 2.32 6.10 -11.75
CA SER A 88 0.98 5.70 -11.29
C SER A 88 1.05 4.68 -10.15
N HIS A 89 1.94 3.69 -10.23
CA HIS A 89 2.16 2.72 -9.16
C HIS A 89 2.63 3.42 -7.86
N VAL A 90 3.63 4.30 -7.93
CA VAL A 90 4.14 4.98 -6.73
C VAL A 90 3.11 5.94 -6.15
N LEU A 91 2.36 6.67 -6.99
CA LEU A 91 1.27 7.52 -6.55
C LEU A 91 0.20 6.72 -5.81
N HIS A 92 -0.19 5.56 -6.37
CA HIS A 92 -1.14 4.63 -5.77
C HIS A 92 -0.64 4.09 -4.42
N ARG A 93 0.63 3.67 -4.33
CA ARG A 93 1.24 3.20 -3.07
C ARG A 93 1.33 4.32 -2.03
N GLY A 94 1.65 5.54 -2.44
CA GLY A 94 1.68 6.70 -1.56
C GLY A 94 0.30 7.05 -1.02
N PHE A 95 -0.71 6.98 -1.88
CA PHE A 95 -2.11 7.18 -1.53
C PHE A 95 -2.57 6.14 -0.51
N GLN A 96 -2.30 4.86 -0.78
CA GLN A 96 -2.66 3.73 0.08
C GLN A 96 -1.93 3.77 1.44
N ALA A 97 -0.61 3.94 1.45
CA ALA A 97 0.17 4.02 2.68
C ALA A 97 -0.23 5.25 3.52
N GLY A 98 -0.39 6.39 2.87
CA GLY A 98 -0.89 7.61 3.47
C GLY A 98 -2.28 7.44 4.09
N ALA A 99 -3.19 6.76 3.39
CA ALA A 99 -4.54 6.46 3.88
C ALA A 99 -4.51 5.61 5.15
N PHE A 100 -3.68 4.56 5.19
CA PHE A 100 -3.47 3.72 6.38
C PHE A 100 -2.97 4.54 7.57
N VAL A 101 -1.93 5.36 7.38
CA VAL A 101 -1.40 6.23 8.44
C VAL A 101 -2.46 7.25 8.89
N GLY A 102 -3.17 7.86 7.96
CA GLY A 102 -4.26 8.81 8.23
C GLY A 102 -5.41 8.20 9.01
N LEU A 103 -5.75 6.94 8.73
CA LEU A 103 -6.73 6.17 9.49
C LEU A 103 -6.25 5.95 10.94
N LEU A 104 -5.02 5.45 11.12
CA LEU A 104 -4.45 5.18 12.45
C LEU A 104 -4.34 6.45 13.30
N VAL A 105 -3.89 7.56 12.72
CA VAL A 105 -3.85 8.86 13.41
C VAL A 105 -5.26 9.40 13.70
N GLY A 106 -6.19 9.18 12.77
CA GLY A 106 -7.59 9.58 12.91
C GLY A 106 -8.35 8.84 14.01
N THR A 107 -8.01 7.58 14.27
CA THR A 107 -8.58 6.78 15.37
C THR A 107 -7.90 7.02 16.71
N ALA A 108 -6.63 7.46 16.73
CA ALA A 108 -5.90 7.70 17.98
C ALA A 108 -6.35 8.98 18.74
N ARG A 109 -6.77 10.04 18.02
CA ARG A 109 -7.13 11.34 18.64
C ARG A 109 -8.34 11.33 19.59
N PRO A 110 -9.46 10.61 19.30
CA PRO A 110 -10.56 10.45 20.26
C PRO A 110 -10.12 9.76 21.55
N SER A 111 -9.25 8.74 21.44
CA SER A 111 -8.77 7.92 22.55
C SER A 111 -7.91 8.71 23.53
N VAL A 112 -7.01 9.57 23.02
CA VAL A 112 -6.12 10.40 23.86
C VAL A 112 -6.90 11.55 24.52
N SER A 113 -7.86 12.15 23.82
CA SER A 113 -8.71 13.20 24.42
C SER A 113 -9.59 12.63 25.54
N PHE A 114 -10.06 11.38 25.40
CA PHE A 114 -10.77 10.68 26.47
C PHE A 114 -9.86 10.45 27.69
N LEU A 115 -8.61 10.01 27.50
CA LEU A 115 -7.67 9.78 28.61
C LEU A 115 -7.26 11.09 29.31
N LEU A 116 -7.05 12.17 28.55
CA LEU A 116 -6.65 13.46 29.12
C LEU A 116 -7.82 14.21 29.78
N THR A 117 -9.05 14.10 29.24
CA THR A 117 -10.23 14.78 29.81
C THR A 117 -10.84 14.00 30.98
N SER A 118 -10.60 12.69 31.08
CA SER A 118 -11.03 11.87 32.23
C SER A 118 -10.32 12.26 33.55
N SER A 119 -9.25 13.05 33.48
CA SER A 119 -8.56 13.56 34.67
C SER A 119 -9.08 14.92 35.15
N ALA A 120 -9.92 15.61 34.36
CA ALA A 120 -10.35 16.99 34.63
C ALA A 120 -11.74 17.12 35.31
N SER A 121 -12.45 16.01 35.56
CA SER A 121 -13.82 16.03 36.11
C SER A 121 -13.93 15.62 37.58
N ARG A 122 -12.83 15.56 38.34
CA ARG A 122 -12.84 15.33 39.80
C ARG A 122 -12.42 16.57 40.59
N THR A 123 -13.20 17.65 40.52
CA THR A 123 -13.30 18.66 41.60
C THR A 123 -14.37 19.71 41.24
N GLN A 124 -15.63 19.44 41.56
CA GLN A 124 -16.54 20.49 42.03
C GLN A 124 -17.57 19.83 42.96
N ASN A 125 -17.12 19.63 44.20
CA ASN A 125 -17.99 19.49 45.36
C ASN A 125 -17.32 20.29 46.47
N VAL A 126 -17.51 21.60 46.45
CA VAL A 126 -17.32 22.45 47.63
C VAL A 126 -18.63 23.22 47.81
N SER A 127 -19.38 22.73 48.79
CA SER A 127 -20.66 23.21 49.29
C SER A 127 -20.61 24.68 49.72
N SER A 128 -21.52 25.50 49.19
CA SER A 128 -21.96 26.74 49.83
C SER A 128 -23.06 26.42 50.86
N PRO A 129 -22.87 26.72 52.15
CA PRO A 129 -23.92 26.58 53.15
C PRO A 129 -24.75 27.86 53.21
N GLY A 130 -25.99 27.82 52.70
CA GLY A 130 -26.98 28.85 53.01
C GLY A 130 -27.91 29.27 51.89
N SER A 131 -28.80 28.37 51.43
CA SER A 131 -30.02 28.78 50.70
C SER A 131 -31.17 27.80 51.01
N PRO A 132 -32.34 28.29 51.44
CA PRO A 132 -33.50 27.43 51.69
C PRO A 132 -34.15 26.93 50.40
N LYS A 133 -34.57 25.68 50.51
CA LYS A 133 -35.20 24.74 49.58
C LYS A 133 -36.50 25.27 48.93
N LEU A 134 -36.53 25.39 47.60
CA LEU A 134 -37.75 25.48 46.78
C LEU A 134 -37.60 24.69 45.46
N ALA A 135 -38.56 23.78 45.23
CA ALA A 135 -38.87 22.97 44.04
C ALA A 135 -37.93 21.79 43.64
N PRO A 136 -38.46 20.55 43.51
CA PRO A 136 -37.77 19.45 42.85
C PRO A 136 -37.98 19.54 41.33
N THR A 137 -37.19 20.35 40.63
CA THR A 137 -37.08 20.22 39.18
C THR A 137 -36.20 19.01 38.90
N ASN A 138 -36.84 17.89 38.54
CA ASN A 138 -36.25 16.60 38.20
C ASN A 138 -35.06 16.78 37.22
N PRO A 139 -33.78 16.69 37.66
CA PRO A 139 -32.67 16.71 36.74
C PRO A 139 -32.62 15.33 36.09
N SER A 140 -33.19 15.21 34.89
CA SER A 140 -32.98 14.03 34.05
C SER A 140 -31.48 13.72 34.06
N PRO A 141 -31.05 12.49 34.44
CA PRO A 141 -29.66 12.13 34.41
C PRO A 141 -29.19 12.16 32.95
N GLN A 142 -28.60 13.28 32.54
CA GLN A 142 -27.87 13.37 31.29
C GLN A 142 -26.61 12.53 31.45
N THR A 143 -26.78 11.22 31.26
CA THR A 143 -25.69 10.27 31.17
C THR A 143 -24.75 10.80 30.08
N PRO A 144 -23.47 11.09 30.40
CA PRO A 144 -22.54 11.57 29.39
C PRO A 144 -22.41 10.48 28.34
N ARG A 145 -23.01 10.72 27.17
CA ARG A 145 -23.02 9.79 26.05
C ARG A 145 -21.61 9.80 25.46
N VAL A 146 -20.72 9.01 26.05
CA VAL A 146 -19.34 8.84 25.59
C VAL A 146 -19.39 8.35 24.15
N LYS A 147 -19.07 9.21 23.19
CA LYS A 147 -18.90 8.81 21.78
C LYS A 147 -17.57 8.07 21.67
N LEU A 148 -17.61 6.77 21.96
CA LEU A 148 -16.45 5.89 21.97
C LEU A 148 -15.90 5.64 20.55
N LEU A 149 -16.66 5.93 19.50
CA LEU A 149 -16.23 5.75 18.11
C LEU A 149 -15.99 7.10 17.40
N PRO A 150 -14.88 7.22 16.63
CA PRO A 150 -14.68 8.37 15.76
C PRO A 150 -15.82 8.48 14.76
N SER A 151 -16.32 9.70 14.53
CA SER A 151 -17.35 9.91 13.50
C SER A 151 -16.81 9.52 12.12
N THR A 152 -17.67 8.99 11.26
CA THR A 152 -17.39 8.69 9.85
C THR A 152 -16.69 9.86 9.15
N ASN A 153 -17.15 11.10 9.42
CA ASN A 153 -16.53 12.31 8.89
C ASN A 153 -15.08 12.53 9.35
N SER A 154 -14.74 12.15 10.58
CA SER A 154 -13.38 12.26 11.10
C SER A 154 -12.46 11.23 10.46
N LEU A 155 -12.96 10.00 10.28
CA LEU A 155 -12.22 8.93 9.60
C LEU A 155 -11.96 9.28 8.14
N LEU A 156 -12.98 9.72 7.40
CA LEU A 156 -12.83 10.10 5.99
C LEU A 156 -11.88 11.30 5.82
N LYS A 157 -11.97 12.32 6.68
CA LYS A 157 -11.02 13.45 6.64
C LYS A 157 -9.61 13.04 7.01
N GLY A 158 -9.46 12.14 7.98
CA GLY A 158 -8.17 11.60 8.41
C GLY A 158 -7.49 10.80 7.30
N SER A 159 -8.21 9.84 6.72
CA SER A 159 -7.73 9.04 5.59
C SER A 159 -7.43 9.91 4.37
N ALA A 160 -8.30 10.87 4.03
CA ALA A 160 -8.08 11.77 2.90
C ALA A 160 -6.80 12.59 3.04
N ARG A 161 -6.59 13.21 4.22
CA ARG A 161 -5.38 13.99 4.50
C ARG A 161 -4.13 13.11 4.43
N GLY A 162 -4.18 11.94 5.09
CA GLY A 162 -3.08 11.00 5.07
C GLY A 162 -2.74 10.56 3.65
N ALA A 163 -3.75 10.22 2.84
CA ALA A 163 -3.56 9.80 1.45
C ALA A 163 -2.94 10.90 0.60
N ILE A 164 -3.44 12.14 0.67
CA ILE A 164 -2.86 13.29 -0.04
C ILE A 164 -1.39 13.52 0.38
N THR A 165 -1.11 13.52 1.68
CA THR A 165 0.26 13.71 2.20
C THR A 165 1.18 12.58 1.77
N GLY A 166 0.73 11.33 1.84
CA GLY A 166 1.50 10.15 1.43
C GLY A 166 1.80 10.14 -0.07
N THR A 167 0.81 10.47 -0.91
CA THR A 167 1.01 10.66 -2.35
C THR A 167 2.03 11.76 -2.61
N ALA A 168 1.88 12.95 -2.00
CA ALA A 168 2.81 14.06 -2.19
C ALA A 168 4.24 13.69 -1.80
N PHE A 169 4.41 13.02 -0.66
CA PHE A 169 5.72 12.59 -0.17
C PHE A 169 6.38 11.58 -1.11
N LEU A 170 5.65 10.54 -1.55
CA LEU A 170 6.22 9.55 -2.47
C LEU A 170 6.42 10.07 -3.89
N SER A 171 5.63 11.04 -4.35
CA SER A 171 5.91 11.73 -5.63
C SER A 171 7.28 12.39 -5.61
N VAL A 172 7.56 13.16 -4.56
CA VAL A 172 8.88 13.81 -4.39
C VAL A 172 9.98 12.76 -4.26
N GLY A 173 9.73 11.70 -3.47
CA GLY A 173 10.66 10.59 -3.31
C GLY A 173 10.98 9.86 -4.63
N LEU A 174 9.99 9.65 -5.49
CA LEU A 174 10.19 9.06 -6.81
C LEU A 174 11.04 9.97 -7.70
N THR A 175 10.69 11.25 -7.78
CA THR A 175 11.44 12.22 -8.58
C THR A 175 12.89 12.31 -8.12
N ALA A 176 13.14 12.37 -6.81
CA ALA A 176 14.49 12.38 -6.25
C ALA A 176 15.24 11.07 -6.57
N ARG A 177 14.60 9.91 -6.40
CA ARG A 177 15.21 8.59 -6.67
C ARG A 177 15.55 8.38 -8.15
N MET A 178 14.79 8.99 -9.04
CA MET A 178 14.94 8.80 -10.48
C MET A 178 15.62 9.99 -11.18
N TRP A 179 16.09 10.97 -10.40
CA TRP A 179 16.81 12.11 -10.93
C TRP A 179 18.12 11.64 -11.59
N GLY A 180 18.32 12.04 -12.85
CA GLY A 180 19.51 11.68 -13.63
C GLY A 180 19.53 10.23 -14.15
N ARG A 181 18.43 9.46 -14.03
CA ARG A 181 18.36 8.08 -14.52
C ARG A 181 17.87 8.00 -15.96
N GLU A 182 18.52 7.14 -16.73
CA GLU A 182 18.23 6.89 -18.15
C GLU A 182 16.90 6.18 -18.37
N GLU A 183 16.31 6.29 -19.56
CA GLU A 183 14.98 5.72 -19.85
C GLU A 183 14.93 4.19 -19.72
N VAL A 184 16.01 3.48 -20.09
CA VAL A 184 16.12 2.02 -19.92
C VAL A 184 16.03 1.61 -18.43
N GLU A 185 16.54 2.45 -17.54
CA GLU A 185 16.45 2.23 -16.09
C GLU A 185 15.05 2.49 -15.52
N TRP A 186 14.26 3.37 -16.15
CA TRP A 186 12.83 3.48 -15.85
C TRP A 186 12.10 2.23 -16.35
N ALA A 187 12.46 1.77 -17.55
CA ALA A 187 11.87 0.63 -18.23
C ALA A 187 12.07 -0.67 -17.43
N ASP A 188 13.30 -1.02 -17.04
CA ASP A 188 13.61 -2.18 -16.17
C ASP A 188 12.80 -2.18 -14.88
N ARG A 189 12.69 -1.04 -14.19
CA ARG A 189 11.91 -0.97 -12.94
C ARG A 189 10.42 -1.16 -13.16
N SER A 190 9.86 -0.56 -14.21
CA SER A 190 8.45 -0.75 -14.56
C SER A 190 8.15 -2.17 -15.05
N TRP A 191 9.08 -2.81 -15.77
CA TRP A 191 8.98 -4.18 -16.24
C TRP A 191 8.92 -5.16 -15.06
N ARG A 192 9.80 -4.99 -14.06
CA ARG A 192 9.78 -5.79 -12.82
C ARG A 192 8.48 -5.66 -12.03
N LEU A 193 7.85 -4.48 -12.05
CA LEU A 193 6.56 -4.26 -11.38
C LEU A 193 5.43 -5.03 -12.08
N LEU A 194 5.39 -5.01 -13.41
CA LEU A 194 4.36 -5.72 -14.17
C LEU A 194 4.51 -7.24 -14.09
N HIS A 195 5.74 -7.76 -13.99
CA HIS A 195 6.00 -9.19 -13.84
C HIS A 195 5.70 -9.72 -12.44
N ASN A 196 5.47 -8.85 -11.45
CA ASN A 196 5.03 -9.28 -10.14
C ASN A 196 3.51 -9.42 -10.10
N GLU A 197 3.02 -10.59 -10.50
CA GLU A 197 1.59 -10.91 -10.55
C GLU A 197 0.86 -10.64 -9.22
N GLY A 198 1.51 -10.92 -8.08
CA GLY A 198 0.92 -10.69 -6.77
C GLY A 198 0.67 -9.21 -6.48
N GLN A 199 1.58 -8.32 -6.92
CA GLN A 199 1.37 -6.87 -6.77
C GLN A 199 0.27 -6.36 -7.71
N VAL A 200 0.21 -6.92 -8.92
CA VAL A 200 -0.80 -6.56 -9.92
C VAL A 200 -2.20 -6.92 -9.43
N GLU A 201 -2.38 -8.15 -8.91
CA GLU A 201 -3.69 -8.56 -8.38
C GLU A 201 -4.15 -7.69 -7.20
N VAL A 202 -3.24 -7.36 -6.28
CA VAL A 202 -3.53 -6.45 -5.16
C VAL A 202 -3.96 -5.07 -5.67
N ASP A 203 -3.27 -4.55 -6.70
CA ASP A 203 -3.58 -3.25 -7.29
C ASP A 203 -4.96 -3.25 -7.95
N ASP A 204 -5.33 -4.30 -8.68
CA ASP A 204 -6.64 -4.42 -9.32
C ASP A 204 -7.79 -4.39 -8.30
N TRP A 205 -7.67 -5.18 -7.22
CA TRP A 205 -8.64 -5.16 -6.11
C TRP A 205 -8.71 -3.78 -5.45
N SER A 206 -7.56 -3.15 -5.27
CA SER A 206 -7.46 -1.81 -4.68
C SER A 206 -8.14 -0.77 -5.56
N PHE A 207 -7.95 -0.80 -6.88
CA PHE A 207 -8.58 0.14 -7.82
C PHE A 207 -10.10 0.02 -7.83
N ILE A 208 -10.64 -1.20 -7.91
CA ILE A 208 -12.08 -1.45 -7.88
C ILE A 208 -12.66 -0.90 -6.57
N ALA A 209 -12.06 -1.26 -5.43
CA ALA A 209 -12.53 -0.81 -4.13
C ALA A 209 -12.38 0.71 -3.93
N THR A 210 -11.33 1.33 -4.52
CA THR A 210 -11.16 2.79 -4.55
C THR A 210 -12.31 3.47 -5.26
N ALA A 211 -12.72 2.97 -6.44
CA ALA A 211 -13.84 3.54 -7.21
C ALA A 211 -15.15 3.45 -6.43
N PHE A 212 -15.45 2.28 -5.84
CA PHE A 212 -16.62 2.11 -4.98
C PHE A 212 -16.58 3.01 -3.74
N GLY A 213 -15.42 3.11 -3.10
CA GLY A 213 -15.20 3.98 -1.94
C GLY A 213 -15.41 5.46 -2.28
N ALA A 214 -14.91 5.91 -3.43
CA ALA A 214 -15.11 7.27 -3.92
C ALA A 214 -16.60 7.58 -4.13
N LEU A 215 -17.31 6.68 -4.80
CA LEU A 215 -18.74 6.79 -5.05
C LEU A 215 -19.53 6.82 -3.74
N PHE A 216 -19.20 5.94 -2.79
CA PHE A 216 -19.82 5.94 -1.47
C PHE A 216 -19.58 7.26 -0.72
N GLY A 217 -18.34 7.76 -0.71
CA GLY A 217 -17.99 9.04 -0.10
C GLY A 217 -18.82 10.20 -0.66
N ALA A 218 -18.91 10.28 -1.99
CA ALA A 218 -19.64 11.32 -2.69
C ALA A 218 -21.17 11.26 -2.45
N THR A 219 -21.75 10.05 -2.45
CA THR A 219 -23.22 9.88 -2.46
C THR A 219 -23.83 9.65 -1.08
N ARG A 220 -23.10 9.04 -0.13
CA ARG A 220 -23.64 8.66 1.19
C ARG A 220 -23.16 9.55 2.33
N VAL A 221 -22.00 10.19 2.19
CA VAL A 221 -21.49 11.12 3.21
C VAL A 221 -21.65 12.57 2.77
N GLY A 222 -21.39 12.86 1.49
CA GLY A 222 -21.74 14.12 0.85
C GLY A 222 -20.74 14.48 -0.25
N PRO A 223 -21.12 15.34 -1.21
CA PRO A 223 -20.38 15.57 -2.45
C PRO A 223 -19.10 16.41 -2.27
N LYS A 224 -18.63 16.60 -1.03
CA LYS A 224 -17.41 17.35 -0.75
C LYS A 224 -16.22 16.52 -1.20
N ILE A 225 -15.29 17.14 -1.92
CA ILE A 225 -14.09 16.47 -2.46
C ILE A 225 -13.33 15.64 -1.41
N MET A 226 -13.24 16.13 -0.17
CA MET A 226 -12.59 15.40 0.92
C MET A 226 -13.32 14.12 1.34
N MET A 227 -14.65 14.06 1.19
CA MET A 227 -15.42 12.85 1.47
C MET A 227 -15.24 11.83 0.34
N THR A 228 -15.21 12.29 -0.91
CA THR A 228 -14.88 11.44 -2.05
C THR A 228 -13.46 10.87 -1.94
N ILE A 229 -12.46 11.71 -1.66
CA ILE A 229 -11.06 11.27 -1.47
C ILE A 229 -10.96 10.35 -0.25
N GLY A 230 -11.61 10.69 0.86
CA GLY A 230 -11.60 9.87 2.08
C GLY A 230 -12.26 8.51 1.87
N GLY A 231 -13.37 8.49 1.14
CA GLY A 231 -14.05 7.27 0.72
C GLY A 231 -13.18 6.44 -0.22
N ALA A 232 -12.54 7.06 -1.21
CA ALA A 232 -11.61 6.40 -2.13
C ALA A 232 -10.43 5.76 -1.35
N ALA A 233 -9.85 6.51 -0.42
CA ALA A 233 -8.76 6.07 0.45
C ALA A 233 -9.15 4.86 1.32
N LEU A 234 -10.33 4.90 1.94
CA LEU A 234 -10.81 3.77 2.75
C LEU A 234 -11.20 2.56 1.89
N GLY A 235 -11.82 2.81 0.73
CA GLY A 235 -12.13 1.78 -0.25
C GLY A 235 -10.87 1.05 -0.71
N ASN A 236 -9.81 1.80 -1.04
CA ASN A 236 -8.51 1.26 -1.41
C ASN A 236 -7.95 0.30 -0.34
N VAL A 237 -7.91 0.75 0.92
CA VAL A 237 -7.47 -0.06 2.06
C VAL A 237 -8.32 -1.31 2.23
N ALA A 238 -9.64 -1.17 2.14
CA ALA A 238 -10.56 -2.30 2.20
C ALA A 238 -10.35 -3.30 1.05
N GLY A 239 -9.98 -2.82 -0.14
CA GLY A 239 -9.60 -3.64 -1.29
C GLY A 239 -8.41 -4.54 -1.00
N VAL A 240 -7.36 -4.01 -0.36
CA VAL A 240 -6.20 -4.81 0.06
C VAL A 240 -6.59 -5.84 1.10
N VAL A 241 -7.30 -5.43 2.15
CA VAL A 241 -7.74 -6.38 3.19
C VAL A 241 -8.65 -7.45 2.60
N GLY A 242 -9.53 -7.09 1.67
CA GLY A 242 -10.38 -8.00 0.93
C GLY A 242 -9.59 -8.98 0.07
N TYR A 243 -8.59 -8.50 -0.69
CA TYR A 243 -7.68 -9.36 -1.44
C TYR A 243 -6.94 -10.33 -0.52
N MET A 244 -6.38 -9.85 0.59
CA MET A 244 -5.65 -10.70 1.53
C MET A 244 -6.56 -11.75 2.16
N GLY A 245 -7.78 -11.37 2.55
CA GLY A 245 -8.78 -12.30 3.07
C GLY A 245 -9.21 -13.34 2.03
N TRP A 246 -9.36 -12.94 0.77
CA TRP A 246 -9.66 -13.85 -0.33
C TRP A 246 -8.50 -14.81 -0.62
N ARG A 247 -7.29 -14.26 -0.77
CA ARG A 247 -6.07 -14.98 -1.14
C ARG A 247 -5.64 -15.97 -0.07
N TYR A 248 -5.56 -15.52 1.18
CA TYR A 248 -5.03 -16.32 2.28
C TYR A 248 -6.10 -17.04 3.09
N GLY A 249 -7.33 -16.52 3.13
CA GLY A 249 -8.43 -17.15 3.84
C GLY A 249 -9.15 -18.20 2.99
N MET A 250 -9.70 -17.80 1.84
CA MET A 250 -10.55 -18.69 1.02
C MET A 250 -9.76 -19.57 0.06
N MET A 251 -8.67 -19.07 -0.52
CA MET A 251 -7.87 -19.83 -1.49
C MET A 251 -6.64 -20.52 -0.88
N GLY A 252 -6.43 -20.39 0.44
CA GLY A 252 -5.34 -21.07 1.14
C GLY A 252 -3.93 -20.72 0.64
N GLY A 253 -3.76 -19.59 -0.06
CA GLY A 253 -2.47 -19.13 -0.57
C GLY A 253 -2.02 -19.73 -1.93
N SER A 254 -2.73 -20.71 -2.49
CA SER A 254 -2.31 -21.41 -3.73
C SER A 254 -2.59 -20.58 -5.00
N ARG A 255 -1.61 -20.51 -5.91
CA ARG A 255 -1.74 -19.89 -7.24
C ARG A 255 -2.45 -20.84 -8.21
#